data_AF-A0A3B8WNJ9-F1
#
_entry.id   AF-A0A3B8WNJ9-F1
#
_cell.length_a   1.000
_cell.length_b   1.000
_cell.length_c   1.000
_cell.angle_alpha   90.00
_cell.angle_beta   90.00
_cell.angle_gamma   90.00
#
_symmetry.space_group_name_H-M   'P 1'
#
loop_
_entity.id
_entity.type
_entity.pdbx_description
1 polymer ?
#
loop_
_entity_poly.entity_id
_entity_poly.type
_entity_poly.pdbx_seq_one_letter_code
_entity_poly.pdbx_strand_id
1 'polypeptide(L)'
;AQIQINYYIEWGRNAAQIQELELNYIQLLEKLAVRDKKTDDAVISKLYGYAYDARREVSEKANEVLLKALLRTKNYEEAKILVQQNWPSPQKEEFVQAITCAENYRGKNPKLALGLSFVPGMGQFYAHQWKDGLNAFVLNGALWTVSAWSVWHLNFFDFFILEMDADYRFFRGNLYNAQKDVYIYNDAQTEEILSVIYDSL
;
A
#
# COMPACT_ATOMS: atom_id res chain seq x y z
N ALA A 1 -7.23 -5.43 -6.76
CA ALA A 1 -6.05 -5.60 -5.90
C ALA A 1 -5.24 -6.84 -6.27
N GLN A 2 -5.78 -8.06 -6.14
CA GLN A 2 -5.02 -9.31 -6.42
C GLN A 2 -4.43 -9.39 -7.85
N ILE A 3 -5.17 -8.92 -8.86
CA ILE A 3 -4.70 -8.90 -10.26
C ILE A 3 -3.51 -7.96 -10.45
N GLN A 4 -3.51 -6.80 -9.80
CA GLN A 4 -2.37 -5.87 -9.87
C GLN A 4 -1.15 -6.39 -9.11
N ILE A 5 -1.34 -7.07 -7.98
CA ILE A 5 -0.25 -7.71 -7.23
C ILE A 5 0.39 -8.82 -8.06
N ASN A 6 -0.42 -9.68 -8.67
CA ASN A 6 0.07 -10.73 -9.57
C ASN A 6 0.79 -10.14 -10.79
N TYR A 7 0.32 -9.00 -11.32
CA TYR A 7 0.99 -8.28 -12.40
C TYR A 7 2.37 -7.75 -11.99
N TYR A 8 2.52 -7.18 -10.79
CA TYR A 8 3.84 -6.71 -10.31
C TYR A 8 4.81 -7.88 -10.03
N ILE A 9 4.29 -9.01 -9.53
CA ILE A 9 5.09 -10.23 -9.33
C ILE A 9 5.51 -10.83 -10.67
N GLU A 10 4.61 -10.91 -11.65
CA GLU A 10 4.95 -11.32 -13.02
C GLU A 10 5.91 -10.34 -13.69
N TRP A 11 5.76 -9.03 -13.48
CA TRP A 11 6.66 -8.03 -14.02
C TRP A 11 8.06 -8.15 -13.43
N GLY A 12 8.19 -8.41 -12.12
CA GLY A 12 9.47 -8.75 -11.49
C GLY A 12 10.09 -10.05 -12.00
N ARG A 13 9.28 -11.08 -12.29
CA ARG A 13 9.75 -12.31 -12.96
C ARG A 13 10.16 -12.06 -14.41
N ASN A 14 9.45 -11.21 -15.14
CA ASN A 14 9.80 -10.79 -16.49
C ASN A 14 11.07 -9.94 -16.47
N ALA A 15 11.33 -9.17 -15.42
CA ALA A 15 12.60 -8.48 -15.22
C ALA A 15 13.77 -9.48 -15.03
N ALA A 16 13.55 -10.64 -14.39
CA ALA A 16 14.53 -11.72 -14.37
C ALA A 16 14.77 -12.33 -15.77
N GLN A 17 13.72 -12.40 -16.61
CA GLN A 17 13.83 -12.76 -18.02
C GLN A 17 14.56 -11.69 -18.86
N ILE A 18 14.40 -10.41 -18.53
CA ILE A 18 15.19 -9.31 -19.09
C ILE A 18 16.66 -9.45 -18.67
N GLN A 19 16.93 -9.85 -17.43
CA GLN A 19 18.27 -10.21 -16.95
C GLN A 19 18.89 -11.35 -17.77
N GLU A 20 18.10 -12.34 -18.18
CA GLU A 20 18.53 -13.44 -19.05
C GLU A 20 18.80 -12.95 -20.50
N LEU A 21 17.97 -12.03 -21.02
CA LEU A 21 18.18 -11.37 -22.31
C LEU A 21 19.42 -10.45 -22.30
N GLU A 22 19.70 -9.76 -21.19
CA GLU A 22 20.91 -8.98 -21.00
C GLU A 22 22.16 -9.86 -20.89
N LEU A 23 22.05 -11.00 -20.21
CA LEU A 23 23.09 -12.03 -20.22
C LEU A 23 23.39 -12.48 -21.66
N ASN A 24 22.35 -12.67 -22.47
CA ASN A 24 22.48 -12.98 -23.90
C ASN A 24 23.10 -11.82 -24.71
N TYR A 25 22.80 -10.56 -24.37
CA TYR A 25 23.39 -9.38 -25.03
C TYR A 25 24.86 -9.19 -24.67
N ILE A 26 25.24 -9.41 -23.41
CA ILE A 26 26.65 -9.42 -22.97
C ILE A 26 27.39 -10.55 -23.70
N GLN A 27 26.84 -11.77 -23.72
CA GLN A 27 27.43 -12.89 -24.47
C GLN A 27 27.53 -12.61 -25.98
N LEU A 28 26.61 -11.82 -26.55
CA LEU A 28 26.67 -11.38 -27.94
C LEU A 28 27.79 -10.35 -28.15
N LEU A 29 27.96 -9.40 -27.25
CA LEU A 29 29.06 -8.43 -27.27
C LEU A 29 30.43 -9.12 -27.12
N GLU A 30 30.52 -10.13 -26.25
CA GLU A 30 31.71 -10.98 -26.12
C GLU A 30 32.03 -11.71 -27.43
N LYS A 31 31.02 -12.32 -28.07
CA LYS A 31 31.17 -12.97 -29.38
C LYS A 31 31.59 -12.01 -30.47
N LEU A 32 31.11 -10.77 -30.45
CA LEU A 32 31.46 -9.74 -31.43
C LEU A 32 32.89 -9.21 -31.19
N ALA A 33 33.30 -9.00 -29.94
CA ALA A 33 34.66 -8.58 -29.57
C ALA A 33 35.71 -9.64 -29.91
N VAL A 34 35.41 -10.93 -29.72
CA VAL A 34 36.30 -12.05 -30.08
C VAL A 34 36.44 -12.21 -31.60
N ARG A 35 35.43 -11.82 -32.37
CA ARG A 35 35.41 -11.97 -33.84
C ARG A 35 36.32 -10.95 -34.53
N ASP A 36 36.49 -9.76 -33.97
CA ASP A 36 37.34 -8.71 -34.52
C ASP A 36 38.69 -8.68 -33.78
N LYS A 37 39.70 -9.40 -34.28
CA LYS A 37 41.06 -9.54 -33.71
C LYS A 37 41.86 -8.23 -33.59
N LYS A 38 41.24 -7.08 -33.83
CA LYS A 38 41.83 -5.73 -33.79
C LYS A 38 41.14 -4.79 -32.80
N THR A 39 40.16 -5.27 -32.04
CA THR A 39 39.51 -4.43 -31.02
C THR A 39 40.51 -4.17 -29.90
N ASP A 40 40.85 -2.90 -29.68
CA ASP A 40 41.76 -2.45 -28.62
C ASP A 40 41.22 -2.89 -27.25
N ASP A 41 42.06 -3.49 -26.39
CA ASP A 41 41.69 -3.96 -25.06
C ASP A 41 41.02 -2.85 -24.22
N ALA A 42 41.38 -1.58 -24.47
CA ALA A 42 40.75 -0.43 -23.85
C ALA A 42 39.25 -0.27 -24.22
N VAL A 43 38.89 -0.58 -25.47
CA VAL A 43 37.51 -0.52 -25.96
C VAL A 43 36.68 -1.66 -25.35
N ILE A 44 37.26 -2.86 -25.29
CA ILE A 44 36.62 -4.03 -24.66
C ILE A 44 36.36 -3.75 -23.17
N SER A 45 37.36 -3.29 -22.42
CA SER A 45 37.23 -2.93 -21.01
C SER A 45 36.14 -1.88 -20.76
N LYS A 46 36.05 -0.87 -21.62
CA LYS A 46 35.03 0.18 -21.54
C LYS A 46 33.61 -0.35 -21.83
N LEU A 47 33.45 -1.25 -22.80
CA LEU A 47 32.17 -1.90 -23.10
C LEU A 47 31.72 -2.81 -21.94
N TYR A 48 32.64 -3.55 -21.32
CA TYR A 48 32.35 -4.31 -20.11
C TYR A 48 31.93 -3.42 -18.94
N GLY A 49 32.60 -2.27 -18.77
CA GLY A 49 32.19 -1.25 -17.79
C GLY A 49 30.75 -0.80 -18.01
N TYR A 50 30.39 -0.39 -19.24
CA TYR A 50 29.03 0.02 -19.55
C TYR A 50 27.98 -1.09 -19.40
N ALA A 51 28.30 -2.32 -19.81
CA ALA A 51 27.41 -3.45 -19.64
C ALA A 51 27.22 -3.83 -18.17
N TYR A 52 28.29 -3.72 -17.36
CA TYR A 52 28.24 -3.94 -15.93
C TYR A 52 27.40 -2.87 -15.23
N ASP A 53 27.63 -1.60 -15.56
CA ASP A 53 26.87 -0.47 -15.01
C ASP A 53 25.38 -0.58 -15.36
N ALA A 54 25.05 -0.89 -16.61
CA ALA A 54 23.68 -1.11 -17.05
C ALA A 54 23.01 -2.28 -16.32
N ARG A 55 23.71 -3.42 -16.18
CA ARG A 55 23.20 -4.58 -15.43
C ARG A 55 22.96 -4.24 -13.96
N ARG A 56 23.86 -3.43 -13.36
CA ARG A 56 23.74 -2.99 -11.97
C ARG A 56 22.51 -2.10 -11.79
N GLU A 57 22.35 -1.10 -12.66
CA GLU A 57 21.21 -0.18 -12.65
C GLU A 57 19.87 -0.92 -12.81
N VAL A 58 19.79 -1.87 -13.75
CA VAL A 58 18.58 -2.68 -13.97
C VAL A 58 18.27 -3.55 -12.75
N SER A 59 19.29 -4.16 -12.14
CA SER A 59 19.13 -4.95 -10.91
C SER A 59 18.68 -4.10 -9.72
N GLU A 60 19.24 -2.89 -9.56
CA GLU A 60 18.85 -1.94 -8.52
C GLU A 60 17.37 -1.57 -8.69
N LYS A 61 16.94 -1.20 -9.90
CA LYS A 61 15.53 -0.84 -10.16
C LYS A 61 14.56 -1.99 -9.94
N ALA A 62 14.94 -3.21 -10.34
CA ALA A 62 14.11 -4.40 -10.10
C ALA A 62 13.92 -4.67 -8.60
N ASN A 63 15.00 -4.55 -7.82
CA ASN A 63 14.96 -4.70 -6.37
C ASN A 63 14.08 -3.64 -5.70
N GLU A 64 14.12 -2.39 -6.16
CA GLU A 64 13.24 -1.32 -5.67
C GLU A 64 11.76 -1.63 -5.89
N VAL A 65 11.40 -2.05 -7.11
CA VAL A 65 10.00 -2.36 -7.44
C VAL A 65 9.51 -3.55 -6.62
N LEU A 66 10.35 -4.58 -6.48
CA LEU A 66 10.04 -5.74 -5.64
C LEU A 66 9.87 -5.34 -4.18
N LEU A 67 10.76 -4.50 -3.63
CA LEU A 67 10.65 -4.01 -2.27
C LEU A 67 9.34 -3.23 -2.06
N LYS A 68 9.02 -2.28 -2.95
CA LYS A 68 7.76 -1.52 -2.90
C LYS A 68 6.53 -2.45 -2.95
N ALA A 69 6.58 -3.53 -3.73
CA ALA A 69 5.51 -4.52 -3.78
C ALA A 69 5.38 -5.31 -2.47
N LEU A 70 6.49 -5.81 -1.92
CA LEU A 70 6.52 -6.55 -0.66
C LEU A 70 5.95 -5.70 0.49
N LEU A 71 6.39 -4.45 0.60
CA LEU A 71 5.90 -3.50 1.62
C LEU A 71 4.39 -3.26 1.53
N ARG A 72 3.86 -3.00 0.33
CA ARG A 72 2.41 -2.82 0.11
C ARG A 72 1.58 -4.05 0.45
N THR A 73 2.15 -5.24 0.23
CA THR A 73 1.51 -6.51 0.61
C THR A 73 1.73 -6.91 2.07
N LYS A 74 2.44 -6.07 2.85
CA LYS A 74 2.79 -6.30 4.26
C LYS A 74 3.61 -7.59 4.47
N ASN A 75 4.38 -8.01 3.45
CA ASN A 75 5.30 -9.14 3.56
C ASN A 75 6.67 -8.68 4.10
N TYR A 76 6.67 -8.30 5.38
CA TYR A 76 7.80 -7.63 6.01
C TYR A 76 9.04 -8.52 6.17
N GLU A 77 8.85 -9.82 6.35
CA GLU A 77 9.97 -10.77 6.47
C GLU A 77 10.76 -10.85 5.17
N GLU A 78 10.09 -11.05 4.04
CA GLU A 78 10.73 -11.06 2.72
C GLU A 78 11.35 -9.69 2.38
N ALA A 79 10.68 -8.59 2.73
CA ALA A 79 11.22 -7.25 2.55
C ALA A 79 12.53 -7.05 3.32
N LYS A 80 12.60 -7.48 4.59
CA LYS A 80 13.83 -7.42 5.42
C LYS A 80 14.97 -8.21 4.78
N ILE A 81 14.70 -9.43 4.30
CA ILE A 81 15.70 -10.27 3.62
C ILE A 81 16.22 -9.56 2.36
N LEU A 82 15.31 -9.03 1.53
CA LEU A 82 15.68 -8.34 0.29
C LEU A 82 16.55 -7.10 0.57
N VAL A 83 16.19 -6.32 1.59
CA VAL A 83 16.97 -5.15 2.03
C VAL A 83 18.36 -5.55 2.49
N GLN A 84 18.47 -6.59 3.33
CA GLN A 84 19.76 -7.06 3.86
C GLN A 84 20.73 -7.52 2.77
N GLN A 85 20.21 -8.08 1.68
CA GLN A 85 21.01 -8.62 0.58
C GLN A 85 21.48 -7.55 -0.42
N ASN A 86 20.68 -6.49 -0.63
CA ASN A 86 20.86 -5.61 -1.79
C ASN A 86 21.20 -4.15 -1.45
N TRP A 87 21.03 -3.70 -0.21
CA TRP A 87 21.33 -2.31 0.17
C TRP A 87 22.59 -2.19 1.05
N PRO A 88 23.42 -1.15 0.85
CA PRO A 88 24.61 -0.90 1.67
C PRO A 88 24.26 -0.29 3.03
N SER A 89 25.16 -0.41 4.01
CA SER A 89 25.09 0.41 5.24
C SER A 89 25.48 1.86 4.92
N PRO A 90 24.81 2.89 5.49
CA PRO A 90 23.83 2.82 6.60
C PRO A 90 22.37 2.60 6.17
N GLN A 91 22.03 2.79 4.89
CA GLN A 91 20.65 2.74 4.38
C GLN A 91 19.94 1.42 4.72
N LYS A 92 20.65 0.30 4.65
CA LYS A 92 20.17 -1.02 5.06
C LYS A 92 19.61 -1.04 6.49
N GLU A 93 20.31 -0.41 7.44
CA GLU A 93 19.91 -0.42 8.86
C GLU A 93 18.66 0.43 9.07
N GLU A 94 18.60 1.59 8.43
CA GLU A 94 17.44 2.48 8.43
C GLU A 94 16.20 1.78 7.84
N PHE A 95 16.35 1.11 6.70
CA PHE A 95 15.25 0.39 6.04
C PHE A 95 14.75 -0.79 6.90
N VAL A 96 15.66 -1.59 7.46
CA VAL A 96 15.28 -2.70 8.35
C VAL A 96 14.57 -2.17 9.60
N GLN A 97 15.03 -1.05 10.16
CA GLN A 97 14.37 -0.40 11.29
C GLN A 97 12.97 0.08 10.93
N ALA A 98 12.80 0.78 9.80
CA ALA A 98 11.50 1.25 9.32
C ALA A 98 10.51 0.10 9.10
N ILE A 99 10.96 -0.99 8.46
CA ILE A 99 10.13 -2.20 8.27
C ILE A 99 9.74 -2.82 9.61
N THR A 100 10.68 -2.90 10.56
CA THR A 100 10.40 -3.44 11.90
C THR A 100 9.41 -2.55 12.67
N CYS A 101 9.50 -1.23 12.53
CA CYS A 101 8.54 -0.30 13.10
C CYS A 101 7.14 -0.48 12.48
N ALA A 102 7.05 -0.63 11.16
CA ALA A 102 5.80 -0.88 10.44
C ALA A 102 5.16 -2.23 10.84
N GLU A 103 5.97 -3.27 11.00
CA GLU A 103 5.54 -4.60 11.45
C GLU A 103 4.96 -4.59 12.87
N ASN A 104 5.59 -3.85 13.78
CA ASN A 104 5.17 -3.75 15.17
C ASN A 104 4.10 -2.69 15.43
N TYR A 105 3.69 -1.94 14.40
CA TYR A 105 2.70 -0.88 14.54
C TYR A 105 1.34 -1.46 14.96
N ARG A 106 0.88 -1.06 16.16
CA ARG A 106 -0.44 -1.41 16.67
C ARG A 106 -1.43 -0.31 16.32
N GLY A 107 -2.04 -0.46 15.15
CA GLY A 107 -3.11 0.44 14.69
C GLY A 107 -4.34 0.45 15.60
N LYS A 108 -5.25 1.37 15.31
CA LYS A 108 -6.56 1.49 15.95
C LYS A 108 -7.42 0.25 15.68
N ASN A 109 -8.32 -0.09 16.60
CA ASN A 109 -9.12 -1.31 16.52
C ASN A 109 -10.43 -1.07 15.73
N PRO A 110 -10.64 -1.73 14.56
CA PRO A 110 -11.87 -1.56 13.77
C PRO A 110 -13.14 -2.00 14.49
N LYS A 111 -13.06 -3.02 15.35
CA LYS A 111 -14.22 -3.50 16.13
C LYS A 111 -14.63 -2.49 17.19
N LEU A 112 -13.66 -1.79 17.77
CA LEU A 112 -13.95 -0.70 18.71
C LEU A 112 -14.63 0.46 17.98
N ALA A 113 -14.16 0.84 16.80
CA ALA A 113 -14.81 1.87 15.98
C ALA A 113 -16.26 1.51 15.63
N LEU A 114 -16.51 0.25 15.27
CA LEU A 114 -17.87 -0.25 15.08
C LEU A 114 -18.72 -0.07 16.35
N GLY A 115 -18.18 -0.47 17.51
CA GLY A 115 -18.87 -0.34 18.80
C GLY A 115 -19.14 1.12 19.20
N LEU A 116 -18.24 2.04 18.87
CA LEU A 116 -18.46 3.46 19.10
C LEU A 116 -19.56 4.03 18.19
N SER A 117 -19.73 3.47 17.00
CA SER A 117 -20.63 4.00 15.96
C SER A 117 -22.12 3.80 16.25
N PHE A 118 -22.47 3.13 17.35
CA PHE A 118 -23.85 3.17 17.87
C PHE A 118 -24.26 4.60 18.22
N VAL A 119 -23.31 5.45 18.62
CA VAL A 119 -23.48 6.90 18.57
C VAL A 119 -22.99 7.37 17.19
N PRO A 120 -23.88 7.88 16.33
CA PRO A 120 -23.51 8.22 14.95
C PRO A 120 -22.28 9.13 14.87
N GLY A 121 -21.34 8.79 14.00
CA GLY A 121 -20.10 9.55 13.79
C GLY A 121 -18.94 9.25 14.73
N MET A 122 -19.16 8.59 15.87
CA MET A 122 -18.10 8.40 16.88
C MET A 122 -16.99 7.44 16.43
N GLY A 123 -17.31 6.42 15.62
CA GLY A 123 -16.28 5.55 15.05
C GLY A 123 -15.37 6.27 14.05
N GLN A 124 -15.92 7.21 13.27
CA GLN A 124 -15.18 8.04 12.34
C GLN A 124 -14.33 9.09 13.08
N PHE A 125 -14.84 9.71 14.15
CA PHE A 125 -14.03 10.57 15.01
C PHE A 125 -12.88 9.80 15.65
N TYR A 126 -13.13 8.56 16.10
CA TYR A 126 -12.07 7.68 16.56
C TYR A 126 -11.02 7.41 15.47
N ALA A 127 -11.39 7.34 14.19
CA ALA A 127 -10.47 7.24 13.05
C ALA A 127 -9.88 8.60 12.58
N HIS A 128 -10.11 9.69 13.31
CA HIS A 128 -9.73 11.07 12.94
C HIS A 128 -10.37 11.60 11.65
N GLN A 129 -11.45 10.97 11.17
CA GLN A 129 -12.23 11.44 10.02
C GLN A 129 -13.34 12.38 10.47
N TRP A 130 -12.97 13.61 10.85
CA TRP A 130 -13.89 14.57 11.46
C TRP A 130 -15.05 14.97 10.55
N LYS A 131 -14.80 15.13 9.25
CA LYS A 131 -15.83 15.52 8.27
C LYS A 131 -16.88 14.42 8.14
N ASP A 132 -16.43 13.17 8.02
CA ASP A 132 -17.32 12.02 7.88
C ASP A 132 -18.07 11.71 9.18
N GLY A 133 -17.42 11.88 10.33
CA GLY A 133 -18.06 11.81 11.64
C GLY A 133 -19.17 12.83 11.83
N LEU A 134 -18.93 14.09 11.46
CA LEU A 134 -19.96 15.14 11.51
C LEU A 134 -21.11 14.87 10.55
N ASN A 135 -20.82 14.44 9.32
CA ASN A 135 -21.84 14.09 8.33
C ASN A 135 -22.73 12.94 8.84
N ALA A 136 -22.12 11.88 9.40
CA ALA A 136 -22.86 10.77 9.97
C ALA A 136 -23.70 11.20 11.17
N PHE A 137 -23.17 12.06 12.04
CA PHE A 137 -23.90 12.59 13.20
C PHE A 137 -25.13 13.39 12.79
N VAL A 138 -24.97 14.36 11.88
CA VAL A 138 -26.08 15.21 11.42
C VAL A 138 -27.13 14.38 10.68
N LEU A 139 -26.71 13.49 9.78
CA LEU A 139 -27.64 12.74 8.95
C LEU A 139 -28.47 11.74 9.76
N ASN A 140 -27.82 10.89 10.57
CA ASN A 140 -28.54 9.93 11.41
C ASN A 140 -29.33 10.65 12.51
N GLY A 141 -28.77 11.71 13.10
CA GLY A 141 -29.46 12.50 14.13
C GLY A 141 -30.73 13.18 13.60
N ALA A 142 -30.69 13.71 12.37
CA ALA A 142 -31.86 14.30 11.73
C ALA A 142 -32.95 13.25 11.48
N LEU A 143 -32.59 12.08 10.95
CA LEU A 143 -33.56 11.01 10.69
C LEU A 143 -34.17 10.50 11.99
N TRP A 144 -33.36 10.20 13.01
CA TRP A 144 -33.85 9.79 14.33
C TRP A 144 -34.77 10.84 14.97
N THR A 145 -34.49 12.13 14.76
CA THR A 145 -35.36 13.21 15.25
C THR A 145 -36.72 13.20 14.54
N VAL A 146 -36.74 13.01 13.22
CA VAL A 146 -37.99 12.92 12.44
C VAL A 146 -38.77 11.64 12.78
N SER A 147 -38.07 10.52 12.95
CA SER A 147 -38.66 9.24 13.36
C SER A 147 -39.30 9.35 14.75
N ALA A 148 -38.59 9.95 15.72
CA ALA A 148 -39.14 10.22 17.05
C ALA A 148 -40.35 11.18 17.01
N TRP A 149 -40.29 12.22 16.19
CA TRP A 149 -41.40 13.16 16.00
C TRP A 149 -42.64 12.46 15.41
N SER A 150 -42.45 11.55 14.44
CA SER A 150 -43.53 10.79 13.80
C SER A 150 -44.22 9.86 14.80
N VAL A 151 -43.45 9.19 15.67
CA VAL A 151 -43.99 8.37 16.76
C VAL A 151 -44.78 9.22 17.75
N TRP A 152 -44.26 10.38 18.14
CA TRP A 152 -44.94 11.29 19.09
C TRP A 152 -46.31 11.75 18.57
N HIS A 153 -46.44 11.95 17.27
CA HIS A 153 -47.69 12.37 16.61
C HIS A 153 -48.55 11.18 16.12
N LEU A 154 -48.22 9.94 16.51
CA LEU A 154 -48.93 8.72 16.13
C LEU A 154 -48.99 8.47 14.60
N ASN A 155 -48.07 9.05 13.83
CA ASN A 155 -47.93 8.87 12.40
C ASN A 155 -47.05 7.63 12.10
N PHE A 156 -47.57 6.45 12.46
CA PHE A 156 -46.79 5.21 12.37
C PHE A 156 -46.45 4.78 10.94
N PHE A 157 -47.24 5.20 9.95
CA PHE A 157 -46.94 4.91 8.54
C PHE A 157 -45.67 5.64 8.08
N ASP A 158 -45.55 6.93 8.39
CA ASP A 158 -44.37 7.74 8.06
C ASP A 158 -43.13 7.23 8.79
N PHE A 159 -43.27 6.90 10.09
CA PHE A 159 -42.21 6.26 10.86
C PHE A 159 -41.73 4.95 10.22
N PHE A 160 -42.66 4.08 9.80
CA PHE A 160 -42.31 2.80 9.21
C PHE A 160 -41.54 2.94 7.89
N ILE A 161 -41.95 3.89 7.03
CA ILE A 161 -41.24 4.18 5.77
C ILE A 161 -39.82 4.70 6.05
N LEU A 162 -39.68 5.63 7.01
CA LEU A 162 -38.39 6.20 7.36
C LEU A 162 -37.44 5.15 7.95
N GLU A 163 -37.93 4.30 8.86
CA GLU A 163 -37.14 3.28 9.52
C GLU A 163 -36.69 2.15 8.57
N MET A 164 -37.60 1.66 7.72
CA MET A 164 -37.29 0.53 6.83
C MET A 164 -36.34 0.86 5.68
N ASP A 165 -36.27 2.13 5.27
CA ASP A 165 -35.44 2.55 4.13
C ASP A 165 -34.29 3.47 4.57
N ALA A 166 -34.62 4.69 4.99
CA ALA A 166 -33.62 5.74 5.22
C ALA A 166 -32.75 5.44 6.44
N ASP A 167 -33.34 5.28 7.63
CA ASP A 167 -32.59 5.06 8.88
C ASP A 167 -31.74 3.80 8.78
N TYR A 168 -32.31 2.69 8.31
CA TYR A 168 -31.57 1.45 8.15
C TYR A 168 -30.37 1.58 7.21
N ARG A 169 -30.54 2.27 6.07
CA ARG A 169 -29.47 2.48 5.10
C ARG A 169 -28.36 3.36 5.65
N PHE A 170 -28.71 4.50 6.24
CA PHE A 170 -27.73 5.46 6.72
C PHE A 170 -27.04 5.01 7.99
N PHE A 171 -27.75 4.31 8.88
CA PHE A 171 -27.15 3.74 10.08
C PHE A 171 -26.16 2.61 9.73
N ARG A 172 -26.52 1.69 8.82
CA ARG A 172 -25.57 0.68 8.34
C ARG A 172 -24.38 1.29 7.61
N GLY A 173 -24.61 2.35 6.83
CA GLY A 173 -23.55 3.13 6.20
C GLY A 173 -22.58 3.72 7.22
N ASN A 174 -23.10 4.30 8.31
CA ASN A 174 -22.30 4.80 9.43
C ASN A 174 -21.44 3.69 10.07
N LEU A 175 -22.03 2.53 10.37
CA LEU A 175 -21.29 1.39 10.93
C LEU A 175 -20.17 0.89 10.00
N TYR A 176 -20.46 0.76 8.70
CA TYR A 176 -19.49 0.32 7.71
C TYR A 176 -18.34 1.32 7.55
N ASN A 177 -18.66 2.61 7.41
CA ASN A 177 -17.66 3.66 7.22
C ASN A 177 -16.73 3.79 8.42
N ALA A 178 -17.23 3.69 9.65
CA ALA A 178 -16.38 3.71 10.84
C ALA A 178 -15.30 2.61 10.86
N GLN A 179 -15.61 1.38 10.43
CA GLN A 179 -14.59 0.35 10.28
C GLN A 179 -13.60 0.68 9.17
N LYS A 180 -14.14 1.07 8.00
CA LYS A 180 -13.35 1.40 6.82
C LYS A 180 -12.34 2.52 7.11
N ASP A 181 -12.77 3.56 7.82
CA ASP A 181 -11.95 4.72 8.15
C ASP A 181 -10.79 4.35 9.07
N VAL A 182 -10.99 3.40 9.99
CA VAL A 182 -9.89 2.87 10.80
C VAL A 182 -8.88 2.11 9.96
N TYR A 183 -9.32 1.30 8.99
CA TYR A 183 -8.39 0.62 8.09
C TYR A 183 -7.57 1.63 7.28
N ILE A 184 -8.22 2.65 6.72
CA ILE A 184 -7.56 3.72 5.98
C ILE A 184 -6.57 4.47 6.88
N TYR A 185 -6.97 4.81 8.10
CA TYR A 185 -6.09 5.47 9.07
C TYR A 185 -4.85 4.63 9.37
N ASN A 186 -5.04 3.35 9.68
CA ASN A 186 -3.94 2.45 10.02
C ASN A 186 -2.98 2.24 8.85
N ASP A 187 -3.51 2.08 7.63
CA ASP A 187 -2.70 1.95 6.42
C ASP A 187 -1.91 3.23 6.16
N ALA A 188 -2.52 4.41 6.32
CA ALA A 188 -1.82 5.69 6.17
C ALA A 188 -0.67 5.85 7.18
N GLN A 189 -0.85 5.39 8.42
CA GLN A 189 0.21 5.42 9.45
C GLN A 189 1.34 4.45 9.14
N THR A 190 1.04 3.28 8.60
CA THR A 190 2.06 2.35 8.11
C THR A 190 2.84 2.93 6.94
N GLU A 191 2.15 3.55 5.97
CA GLU A 191 2.79 4.21 4.83
C GLU A 191 3.66 5.39 5.27
N GLU A 192 3.24 6.17 6.28
CA GLU A 192 4.04 7.24 6.87
C GLU A 192 5.34 6.71 7.49
N ILE A 193 5.28 5.60 8.23
CA ILE A 193 6.50 4.94 8.77
C ILE A 193 7.43 4.48 7.64
N LEU A 194 6.87 3.97 6.53
CA LEU A 194 7.64 3.46 5.40
C LEU A 194 8.09 4.56 4.41
N SER A 195 7.66 5.81 4.60
CA SER A 195 8.02 6.94 3.73
C SER A 195 9.53 7.11 3.56
N VAL A 196 10.31 6.86 4.62
CA VAL A 196 11.78 6.90 4.58
C VAL A 196 12.36 5.96 3.51
N ILE A 197 11.72 4.81 3.28
CA ILE A 197 12.12 3.90 2.20
C ILE A 197 11.67 4.46 0.87
N TYR A 198 10.39 4.86 0.76
CA TYR A 198 9.84 5.34 -0.51
C TYR A 198 10.52 6.59 -1.07
N ASP A 199 10.92 7.52 -0.20
CA ASP A 199 11.60 8.76 -0.56
C ASP A 199 13.08 8.53 -0.92
N SER A 200 13.64 7.40 -0.48
CA SER A 200 15.03 7.00 -0.74
C SER A 200 15.21 6.14 -2.00
N LEU A 201 14.11 5.77 -2.67
CA LEU A 201 14.06 4.90 -3.88
C LEU A 201 13.41 5.61 -5.07
#